data_AF-A0A1W0E2N3-F1
#
_entry.id   AF-A0A1W0E2N3-F1
#
_cell.length_a   1.000
_cell.length_b   1.000
_cell.length_c   1.000
_cell.angle_alpha   90.00
_cell.angle_beta   90.00
_cell.angle_gamma   90.00
#
_symmetry.space_group_name_H-M   'P 1'
#
loop_
_entity.id
_entity.type
_entity.pdbx_description
1 polymer ?
#
loop_
_entity_poly.entity_id
_entity_poly.type
_entity_poly.pdbx_seq_one_letter_code
_entity_poly.pdbx_strand_id
1 'polypeptide(L)'
;MPLEHLIEKIQETCNSWDLSRIKTLFDEKRKLLEENQTFLSQNNLNAKNEILKLTKEQEKLDCEIEILKAECNKKNMGSSSLRTETTVLTKHIYELENEITKYEDVLNEKRRILFELEKEVKKLSNPSCEYLFNCFIKGINIEFIERENKLFACSKILNTNELNEVEIDENDLDKVRELLWQMIQ
;
A
#
# COMPACT_ATOMS: atom_id res chain seq x y z
N MET A 1 -53.49 -109.35 18.21
CA MET A 1 -52.05 -109.05 18.36
C MET A 1 -51.78 -108.98 19.86
N PRO A 2 -51.03 -109.91 20.44
CA PRO A 2 -50.94 -110.04 21.90
C PRO A 2 -50.20 -108.85 22.51
N LEU A 3 -50.71 -108.37 23.64
CA LEU A 3 -50.20 -107.21 24.40
C LEU A 3 -48.69 -107.30 24.68
N GLU A 4 -48.19 -108.52 24.85
CA GLU A 4 -46.79 -108.85 25.11
C GLU A 4 -45.85 -108.38 24.00
N HIS A 5 -46.26 -108.51 22.73
CA HIS A 5 -45.43 -108.08 21.59
C HIS A 5 -45.39 -106.55 21.43
N LEU A 6 -46.41 -105.86 21.96
CA LEU A 6 -46.43 -104.39 22.03
C LEU A 6 -45.52 -103.89 23.16
N ILE A 7 -45.57 -104.55 24.32
CA ILE A 7 -44.73 -104.25 25.48
C ILE A 7 -43.25 -104.48 25.16
N GLU A 8 -42.93 -105.57 24.47
CA GLU A 8 -41.57 -105.91 24.03
C GLU A 8 -41.01 -104.88 23.05
N LYS A 9 -41.80 -104.46 22.05
CA LYS A 9 -41.41 -103.37 21.14
C LYS A 9 -41.26 -102.03 21.86
N ILE A 10 -42.14 -101.72 22.82
CA ILE A 10 -42.02 -100.49 23.62
C ILE A 10 -40.74 -100.56 24.48
N GLN A 11 -40.43 -101.70 25.09
CA GLN A 11 -39.19 -101.90 25.85
C GLN A 11 -37.94 -101.84 24.96
N GLU A 12 -37.94 -102.44 23.77
CA GLU A 12 -36.84 -102.29 22.80
C GLU A 12 -36.66 -100.84 22.36
N THR A 13 -37.75 -100.12 22.10
CA THR A 13 -37.71 -98.71 21.71
C THR A 13 -37.21 -97.84 22.87
N CYS A 14 -37.66 -98.09 24.10
CA CYS A 14 -37.19 -97.39 25.31
C CYS A 14 -35.73 -97.74 25.66
N ASN A 15 -35.28 -98.97 25.41
CA ASN A 15 -33.89 -99.39 25.61
C ASN A 15 -32.96 -98.83 24.51
N SER A 16 -33.50 -98.50 23.32
CA SER A 16 -32.74 -97.85 22.23
C SER A 16 -32.51 -96.36 22.46
N TRP A 17 -33.30 -95.73 23.34
CA TRP A 17 -33.12 -94.34 23.74
C TRP A 17 -32.11 -94.30 24.87
N ASP A 18 -30.82 -94.13 24.53
CA ASP A 18 -29.79 -93.76 25.49
C ASP A 18 -30.01 -92.31 25.96
N LEU A 19 -31.06 -92.13 26.76
CA LEU A 19 -31.47 -90.86 27.36
C LEU A 19 -30.35 -90.26 28.21
N SER A 20 -29.45 -91.08 28.74
CA SER A 20 -28.29 -90.63 29.51
C SER A 20 -27.32 -89.86 28.62
N ARG A 21 -26.98 -90.40 27.44
CA ARG A 21 -26.10 -89.76 26.48
C ARG A 21 -26.71 -88.49 25.88
N ILE A 22 -28.01 -88.50 25.58
CA ILE A 22 -28.72 -87.31 25.08
C ILE A 22 -28.70 -86.20 26.15
N LYS A 23 -28.94 -86.54 27.42
CA LYS A 23 -28.90 -85.60 28.53
C LYS A 23 -27.50 -85.00 28.72
N THR A 24 -26.45 -85.82 28.69
CA THR A 24 -25.06 -85.35 28.78
C THR A 24 -24.71 -84.39 27.65
N LEU A 25 -25.05 -84.73 26.39
CA LEU A 25 -24.82 -83.84 25.24
C LEU A 25 -25.60 -82.52 25.35
N PHE A 26 -26.81 -82.56 25.90
CA PHE A 26 -27.62 -81.37 26.13
C PHE A 26 -27.01 -80.48 27.23
N ASP A 27 -26.54 -81.08 28.33
CA ASP A 27 -25.87 -80.36 29.41
C ASP A 27 -24.55 -79.74 28.95
N GLU A 28 -23.77 -80.43 28.12
CA GLU A 28 -22.56 -79.89 27.49
C GLU A 28 -22.86 -78.70 26.58
N LYS A 29 -23.87 -78.83 25.70
CA LYS A 29 -24.29 -77.71 24.82
C LYS A 29 -24.83 -76.52 25.60
N ARG A 30 -25.58 -76.78 26.68
CA ARG A 30 -26.09 -75.74 27.57
C ARG A 30 -24.94 -74.99 28.24
N LYS A 31 -23.96 -75.71 28.77
CA LYS A 31 -22.77 -75.11 29.38
C LYS A 31 -21.97 -74.27 28.37
N LEU A 32 -21.75 -74.78 27.16
CA LEU A 32 -21.07 -74.04 26.09
C LEU A 32 -21.84 -72.76 25.71
N LEU A 33 -23.18 -72.82 25.69
CA LEU A 33 -24.01 -71.67 25.40
C LEU A 33 -23.91 -70.60 26.51
N GLU A 34 -23.89 -71.01 27.77
CA GLU A 34 -23.70 -70.11 28.93
C GLU A 34 -22.32 -69.42 28.90
N GLU A 35 -21.26 -70.17 28.56
CA GLU A 35 -19.91 -69.63 28.39
C GLU A 35 -19.86 -68.61 27.23
N ASN A 36 -20.45 -68.93 26.08
CA ASN A 36 -20.54 -68.02 24.94
C ASN A 36 -21.37 -66.77 25.25
N GLN A 37 -22.48 -66.91 25.97
CA GLN A 37 -23.31 -65.78 26.38
C GLN A 37 -22.54 -64.84 27.32
N THR A 38 -21.75 -65.40 28.24
CA THR A 38 -20.89 -64.63 29.14
C THR A 38 -19.80 -63.89 28.35
N PHE A 39 -19.12 -64.58 27.42
CA PHE A 39 -18.09 -64.00 26.57
C PHE A 39 -18.63 -62.85 25.70
N LEU A 40 -19.77 -63.05 25.04
CA LEU A 40 -20.43 -62.02 24.23
C LEU A 40 -20.88 -60.82 25.08
N SER A 41 -21.38 -61.07 26.29
CA SER A 41 -21.78 -60.00 27.21
C SER A 41 -20.60 -59.13 27.61
N GLN A 42 -19.44 -59.76 27.91
CA GLN A 42 -18.21 -59.03 28.23
C GLN A 42 -17.70 -58.21 27.05
N ASN A 43 -17.70 -58.79 25.84
CA ASN A 43 -17.29 -58.07 24.63
C ASN A 43 -18.22 -56.90 24.31
N ASN A 44 -19.53 -57.06 24.49
CA ASN A 44 -20.50 -55.98 24.30
C ASN A 44 -20.26 -54.84 25.31
N LEU A 45 -19.96 -55.17 26.57
CA LEU A 45 -19.59 -54.16 27.57
C LEU A 45 -18.31 -53.42 27.20
N ASN A 46 -17.28 -54.15 26.74
CA ASN A 46 -16.02 -53.55 26.27
C ASN A 46 -16.25 -52.61 25.08
N ALA A 47 -17.02 -53.04 24.08
CA ALA A 47 -17.36 -52.23 22.91
C ALA A 47 -18.13 -50.96 23.30
N LYS A 48 -19.08 -51.05 24.22
CA LYS A 48 -19.79 -49.87 24.77
C LYS A 48 -18.84 -48.89 25.44
N ASN A 49 -17.87 -49.40 26.20
CA ASN A 49 -16.87 -48.55 26.85
C ASN A 49 -15.95 -47.88 25.82
N GLU A 50 -15.56 -48.56 24.74
CA GLU A 50 -14.79 -47.97 23.64
C GLU A 50 -15.58 -46.90 22.89
N ILE A 51 -16.85 -47.16 22.58
CA ILE A 51 -17.74 -46.16 21.96
C ILE A 51 -17.84 -44.91 22.85
N LEU A 52 -18.00 -45.06 24.16
CA LEU A 52 -18.03 -43.95 25.09
C LEU A 52 -16.71 -43.16 25.13
N LYS A 53 -15.57 -43.84 25.04
CA LYS A 53 -14.26 -43.17 24.97
C LYS A 53 -14.12 -42.37 23.67
N LEU A 54 -14.43 -42.99 22.53
CA LEU A 54 -14.37 -42.35 21.22
C LEU A 54 -15.32 -41.16 21.12
N THR A 55 -16.52 -41.26 21.69
CA THR A 55 -17.48 -40.15 21.73
C THR A 55 -16.90 -38.95 22.48
N LYS A 56 -16.25 -39.18 23.63
CA LYS A 56 -15.60 -38.11 24.39
C LYS A 56 -14.40 -37.52 23.68
N GLU A 57 -13.64 -38.32 22.94
CA GLU A 57 -12.53 -37.82 22.11
C GLU A 57 -13.05 -36.98 20.95
N GLN A 58 -14.14 -37.41 20.31
CA GLN A 58 -14.80 -36.63 19.27
C GLN A 58 -15.29 -35.27 19.78
N GLU A 59 -15.97 -35.23 20.93
CA GLU A 59 -16.41 -33.97 21.55
C GLU A 59 -15.23 -33.02 21.83
N LYS A 60 -14.08 -33.55 22.26
CA LYS A 60 -12.86 -32.75 22.48
C LYS A 60 -12.31 -32.19 21.16
N LEU A 61 -12.21 -33.03 20.14
CA LEU A 61 -11.74 -32.60 18.82
C LEU A 61 -12.66 -31.55 18.20
N ASP A 62 -13.97 -31.68 18.38
CA ASP A 62 -14.94 -30.68 17.92
C ASP A 62 -14.71 -29.32 18.60
N CYS A 63 -14.42 -29.33 19.91
CA CYS A 63 -14.06 -28.11 20.64
C CYS A 63 -12.74 -27.50 20.11
N GLU A 64 -11.72 -28.31 19.86
CA GLU A 64 -10.44 -27.84 19.31
C GLU A 64 -10.60 -27.25 17.90
N ILE A 65 -11.43 -27.88 17.06
CA ILE A 65 -11.76 -27.38 15.72
C ILE A 65 -12.40 -25.99 15.80
N GLU A 66 -13.36 -25.78 16.70
CA GLU A 66 -14.01 -24.46 16.86
C GLU A 66 -13.04 -23.39 17.38
N ILE A 67 -12.12 -23.74 18.30
CA ILE A 67 -11.07 -22.83 18.75
C ILE A 67 -10.16 -22.42 17.58
N LEU A 68 -9.69 -23.40 16.80
CA LEU A 68 -8.82 -23.14 15.65
C LEU A 68 -9.50 -22.31 14.56
N LYS A 69 -10.80 -22.54 14.31
CA LYS A 69 -11.61 -21.69 13.41
C LYS A 69 -11.65 -20.25 13.89
N ALA A 70 -11.88 -20.03 15.19
CA ALA A 70 -11.89 -18.68 15.77
C ALA A 70 -10.53 -17.99 15.63
N GLU A 71 -9.43 -18.69 15.89
CA GLU A 71 -8.07 -18.16 15.70
C GLU A 71 -7.76 -17.81 14.24
N CYS A 72 -8.16 -18.67 13.29
CA CYS A 72 -8.00 -18.44 11.86
C CYS A 72 -8.76 -17.18 11.41
N ASN A 73 -10.03 -17.04 11.84
CA ASN A 73 -10.84 -15.86 11.56
C ASN A 73 -10.21 -14.59 12.11
N LYS A 74 -9.68 -14.61 13.33
CA LYS A 74 -8.98 -13.46 13.94
C LYS A 74 -7.76 -13.04 13.12
N LYS A 75 -6.95 -14.00 12.65
CA LYS A 75 -5.79 -13.73 11.79
C LYS A 75 -6.19 -13.12 10.44
N ASN A 76 -7.26 -13.63 9.83
CA ASN A 76 -7.75 -13.12 8.54
C ASN A 76 -8.26 -11.67 8.64
N MET A 77 -8.92 -11.32 9.74
CA MET A 77 -9.32 -9.94 10.01
C MET A 77 -8.09 -9.03 10.18
N GLY A 78 -7.07 -9.48 10.91
CA GLY A 78 -5.81 -8.76 11.05
C GLY A 78 -5.09 -8.54 9.71
N SER A 79 -5.03 -9.56 8.84
CA SER A 79 -4.45 -9.45 7.50
C SER A 79 -5.21 -8.46 6.60
N SER A 80 -6.54 -8.45 6.69
CA SER A 80 -7.38 -7.50 5.94
C SER A 80 -7.17 -6.05 6.41
N SER A 81 -7.00 -5.85 7.72
CA SER A 81 -6.65 -4.55 8.30
C SER A 81 -5.31 -4.04 7.77
N LEU A 82 -4.27 -4.89 7.82
CA LEU A 82 -2.93 -4.54 7.33
C LEU A 82 -2.92 -4.19 5.84
N ARG A 83 -3.72 -4.89 5.02
CA ARG A 83 -3.85 -4.59 3.59
C ARG A 83 -4.47 -3.21 3.35
N THR A 84 -5.46 -2.85 4.15
CA THR A 84 -6.11 -1.54 4.09
C THR A 84 -5.12 -0.45 4.48
N GLU A 85 -4.40 -0.63 5.57
CA GLU A 85 -3.36 0.30 6.04
C GLU A 85 -2.24 0.48 5.00
N THR A 86 -1.78 -0.62 4.40
CA THR A 86 -0.79 -0.58 3.30
C THR A 86 -1.28 0.26 2.14
N THR A 87 -2.55 0.10 1.74
CA THR A 87 -3.14 0.86 0.62
C THR A 87 -3.22 2.35 0.93
N VAL A 88 -3.58 2.72 2.16
CA VAL A 88 -3.62 4.13 2.61
C VAL A 88 -2.22 4.73 2.60
N LEU A 89 -1.23 4.01 3.13
CA LEU A 89 0.16 4.48 3.14
C LEU A 89 0.72 4.65 1.73
N THR A 90 0.45 3.72 0.80
CA THR A 90 0.86 3.86 -0.60
C THR A 90 0.26 5.10 -1.25
N LYS A 91 -1.02 5.39 -0.99
CA LYS A 91 -1.64 6.63 -1.48
C LYS A 91 -0.94 7.87 -0.92
N HIS A 92 -0.63 7.86 0.38
CA HIS A 92 0.06 8.98 1.01
C HIS A 92 1.48 9.20 0.46
N ILE A 93 2.22 8.12 0.17
CA ILE A 93 3.52 8.21 -0.50
C ILE A 93 3.38 8.92 -1.85
N TYR A 94 2.39 8.53 -2.66
CA TYR A 94 2.16 9.17 -3.96
C TYR A 94 1.77 10.65 -3.85
N GLU A 95 0.99 11.01 -2.82
CA GLU A 95 0.66 12.43 -2.53
C GLU A 95 1.93 13.23 -2.19
N LEU A 96 2.80 12.69 -1.33
CA LEU A 96 4.07 13.31 -0.96
C LEU A 96 5.04 13.44 -2.14
N GLU A 97 5.13 12.42 -2.99
CA GLU A 97 5.95 12.47 -4.21
C GLU A 97 5.49 13.61 -5.13
N ASN A 98 4.18 13.78 -5.30
CA ASN A 98 3.64 14.91 -6.08
C ASN A 98 3.93 16.27 -5.44
N GLU A 99 3.92 16.37 -4.10
CA GLU A 99 4.32 17.60 -3.42
C GLU A 99 5.81 17.90 -3.61
N ILE A 100 6.67 16.88 -3.54
CA ILE A 100 8.11 17.03 -3.81
C ILE A 100 8.33 17.58 -5.22
N THR A 101 7.70 17.01 -6.24
CA THR A 101 7.84 17.51 -7.62
C THR A 101 7.41 18.97 -7.74
N LYS A 102 6.30 19.36 -7.10
CA LYS A 102 5.86 20.78 -7.08
C LYS A 102 6.89 21.68 -6.39
N TYR A 103 7.47 21.24 -5.29
CA TYR A 103 8.51 22.01 -4.60
C TYR A 103 9.79 22.12 -5.42
N GLU A 104 10.17 21.09 -6.16
CA GLU A 104 11.29 21.11 -7.09
C GLU A 104 11.09 22.14 -8.21
N ASP A 105 9.89 22.19 -8.80
CA ASP A 105 9.53 23.20 -9.80
C ASP A 105 9.65 24.62 -9.24
N VAL A 106 9.09 24.86 -8.05
CA VAL A 106 9.20 26.16 -7.37
C VAL A 106 10.66 26.52 -7.09
N LEU A 107 11.45 25.56 -6.61
CA LEU A 107 12.86 25.77 -6.31
C LEU A 107 13.67 26.11 -7.57
N ASN A 108 13.40 25.43 -8.68
CA ASN A 108 14.04 25.70 -9.96
C ASN A 108 13.70 27.10 -10.48
N GLU A 109 12.44 27.52 -10.37
CA GLU A 109 12.05 28.89 -10.75
C GLU A 109 12.71 29.94 -9.86
N LYS A 110 12.78 29.71 -8.54
CA LYS A 110 13.49 30.60 -7.62
C LYS A 110 14.98 30.70 -7.92
N ARG A 111 15.63 29.59 -8.29
CA ARG A 111 17.03 29.59 -8.74
C ARG A 111 17.24 30.41 -10.01
N ARG A 112 16.30 30.32 -10.96
CA ARG A 112 16.35 31.11 -12.18
C ARG A 112 16.24 32.61 -11.89
N ILE A 113 15.27 33.00 -11.05
CA ILE A 113 15.11 34.40 -10.61
C ILE A 113 16.37 34.89 -9.90
N LEU A 114 16.94 34.10 -9.00
CA LEU A 114 18.19 34.45 -8.31
C LEU A 114 19.32 34.72 -9.32
N PHE A 115 19.48 33.84 -10.30
CA PHE A 115 20.52 34.00 -11.33
C PHE A 115 20.32 35.25 -12.20
N GLU A 116 19.07 35.59 -12.55
CA GLU A 116 18.74 36.81 -13.27
C GLU A 116 19.08 38.06 -12.42
N LEU A 117 18.72 38.06 -11.14
CA LEU A 117 19.05 39.14 -10.20
C LEU A 117 20.55 39.29 -10.00
N GLU A 118 21.29 38.19 -9.85
CA GLU A 118 22.75 38.23 -9.72
C GLU A 118 23.43 38.85 -10.95
N LYS A 119 22.90 38.58 -12.17
CA LYS A 119 23.37 39.24 -13.39
C LYS A 119 23.10 40.74 -13.36
N GLU A 120 21.92 41.15 -12.93
CA GLU A 120 21.55 42.56 -12.83
C GLU A 120 22.41 43.29 -11.79
N VAL A 121 22.59 42.70 -10.61
CA VAL A 121 23.49 43.24 -9.57
C VAL A 121 24.92 43.37 -10.08
N LYS A 122 25.44 42.40 -10.86
CA LYS A 122 26.77 42.51 -11.47
C LYS A 122 26.87 43.66 -12.46
N LYS A 123 25.83 43.88 -13.29
CA LYS A 123 25.77 45.02 -14.22
C LYS A 123 25.79 46.36 -13.47
N LEU A 124 25.00 46.45 -12.39
CA LEU A 124 24.89 47.68 -11.59
C LEU A 124 26.10 47.95 -10.70
N SER A 125 26.78 46.89 -10.22
CA SER A 125 27.94 47.00 -9.33
C SER A 125 29.22 47.44 -10.05
N ASN A 126 29.29 47.26 -11.37
CA ASN A 126 30.44 47.68 -12.17
C ASN A 126 29.95 48.43 -13.41
N PRO A 127 29.32 49.61 -13.23
CA PRO A 127 28.73 50.34 -14.33
C PRO A 127 29.86 50.86 -15.23
N SER A 128 29.75 50.65 -16.54
CA SER A 128 30.67 51.27 -17.49
C SER A 128 30.55 52.79 -17.39
N CYS A 129 31.62 53.53 -17.71
CA CYS A 129 31.57 54.99 -17.80
C CYS A 129 30.43 55.45 -18.72
N GLU A 130 30.16 54.68 -19.77
CA GLU A 130 29.05 54.87 -20.71
C GLU A 130 27.67 54.74 -20.04
N TYR A 131 27.46 53.74 -19.20
CA TYR A 131 26.21 53.58 -18.44
C TYR A 131 26.00 54.74 -17.46
N LEU A 132 27.05 55.12 -16.72
CA LEU A 132 26.99 56.27 -15.80
C LEU A 132 26.69 57.58 -16.53
N PHE A 133 27.32 57.79 -17.69
CA PHE A 133 27.10 58.97 -18.52
C PHE A 133 25.67 58.99 -19.09
N ASN A 134 25.16 57.86 -19.60
CA ASN A 134 23.78 57.75 -20.06
C ASN A 134 22.76 58.00 -18.94
N CYS A 135 23.01 57.48 -17.74
CA CYS A 135 22.19 57.78 -16.55
C CYS A 135 22.26 59.26 -16.17
N PHE A 136 23.42 59.91 -16.30
CA PHE A 136 23.61 61.33 -16.04
C PHE A 136 22.87 62.21 -17.05
N ILE A 137 23.02 61.93 -18.35
CA ILE A 137 22.33 62.66 -19.43
C ILE A 137 20.80 62.51 -19.31
N LYS A 138 20.30 61.30 -19.03
CA LYS A 138 18.88 61.06 -18.74
C LYS A 138 18.42 61.75 -17.45
N GLY A 139 19.25 61.74 -16.41
CA GLY A 139 18.97 62.37 -15.12
C GLY A 139 18.89 63.90 -15.18
N ILE A 140 19.62 64.52 -16.11
CA ILE A 140 19.59 65.97 -16.37
C ILE A 140 18.59 66.33 -17.48
N ASN A 141 17.88 65.33 -18.01
CA ASN A 141 16.79 65.50 -18.97
C ASN A 141 17.24 66.24 -20.24
N ILE A 142 18.43 65.88 -20.75
CA ILE A 142 19.01 66.43 -21.98
C ILE A 142 18.77 65.44 -23.12
N GLU A 143 18.11 65.89 -24.18
CA GLU A 143 17.89 65.17 -25.43
C GLU A 143 18.68 65.85 -26.56
N PHE A 144 19.37 65.06 -27.39
CA PHE A 144 20.06 65.58 -28.55
C PHE A 144 19.19 65.39 -29.80
N ILE A 145 18.93 66.47 -30.54
CA ILE A 145 18.05 66.46 -31.71
C ILE A 145 18.81 67.05 -32.90
N GLU A 146 18.82 66.34 -34.02
CA GLU A 146 19.35 66.85 -35.29
C GLU A 146 18.24 67.53 -36.09
N ARG A 147 18.43 68.79 -36.47
CA ARG A 147 17.53 69.56 -37.34
C ARG A 147 18.36 70.33 -38.35
N GLU A 148 18.01 70.24 -39.63
CA GLU A 148 18.64 71.04 -40.70
C GLU A 148 20.20 70.94 -40.71
N ASN A 149 20.74 69.72 -40.57
CA ASN A 149 22.19 69.44 -40.49
C ASN A 149 22.92 69.98 -39.25
N LYS A 150 22.21 70.52 -38.27
CA LYS A 150 22.74 71.06 -37.01
C LYS A 150 22.28 70.21 -35.82
N LEU A 151 23.16 70.04 -34.83
CA LEU A 151 22.89 69.27 -33.63
C LEU A 151 22.53 70.20 -32.48
N PHE A 152 21.40 69.93 -31.83
CA PHE A 152 20.90 70.70 -30.70
C PHE A 152 20.93 69.83 -29.44
N ALA A 153 21.41 70.40 -28.34
CA ALA A 153 21.23 69.84 -27.01
C ALA A 153 20.02 70.51 -26.36
N CYS A 154 18.95 69.76 -26.14
CA CYS A 154 17.69 70.23 -25.58
C CYS A 154 17.57 69.75 -24.14
N SER A 155 17.66 70.65 -23.16
CA SER A 155 17.37 70.34 -21.76
C SER A 155 15.99 70.84 -21.38
N LYS A 156 15.15 69.97 -20.81
CA LYS A 156 13.84 70.37 -20.31
C LYS A 156 13.91 70.63 -18.80
N ILE A 157 13.74 71.89 -18.40
CA ILE A 157 13.72 72.29 -16.99
C ILE A 157 12.44 71.77 -16.35
N LEU A 158 12.58 70.81 -15.41
CA LEU A 158 11.49 70.10 -14.74
C LEU A 158 10.47 71.01 -14.04
N ASN A 159 10.86 72.23 -13.68
CA ASN A 159 10.03 73.15 -12.90
C ASN A 159 9.31 74.24 -13.70
N THR A 160 9.72 74.53 -14.95
CA THR A 160 9.14 75.60 -15.78
C THR A 160 8.57 75.12 -17.10
N ASN A 161 8.76 73.85 -17.46
CA ASN A 161 8.38 73.29 -18.77
C ASN A 161 9.05 74.01 -19.96
N GLU A 162 10.06 74.85 -19.69
CA GLU A 162 10.86 75.55 -20.68
C GLU A 162 11.92 74.61 -21.24
N LEU A 163 12.07 74.64 -22.57
CA LEU A 163 13.09 73.93 -23.32
C LEU A 163 14.25 74.88 -23.57
N ASN A 164 15.40 74.58 -22.96
CA ASN A 164 16.65 75.24 -23.31
C ASN A 164 17.31 74.45 -24.42
N GLU A 165 17.31 75.01 -25.62
CA GLU A 165 18.01 74.46 -26.78
C GLU A 165 19.33 75.22 -26.95
N VAL A 166 20.45 74.49 -26.99
CA VAL A 166 21.77 75.04 -27.31
C VAL A 166 22.23 74.41 -28.62
N GLU A 167 22.47 75.25 -29.63
CA GLU A 167 23.09 74.84 -30.89
C GLU A 167 24.57 74.52 -30.65
N ILE A 168 25.01 73.35 -31.12
CA ILE A 168 26.41 72.92 -31.03
C ILE A 168 27.13 73.44 -32.28
N ASP A 169 28.19 74.20 -32.07
CA ASP A 169 28.94 74.91 -33.10
C ASP A 169 29.51 73.96 -34.18
N GLU A 170 29.53 74.41 -35.44
CA GLU A 170 29.82 73.55 -36.60
C GLU A 170 31.22 72.93 -36.58
N ASN A 171 32.17 73.59 -35.90
CA ASN A 171 33.55 73.12 -35.78
C ASN A 171 33.74 71.94 -34.82
N ASP A 172 32.75 71.65 -33.96
CA ASP A 172 32.79 70.53 -33.02
C ASP A 172 31.72 69.47 -33.33
N LEU A 173 30.88 69.66 -34.35
CA LEU A 173 29.83 68.73 -34.76
C LEU A 173 30.36 67.32 -35.05
N ASP A 174 31.45 67.20 -35.79
CA ASP A 174 31.99 65.88 -36.16
C ASP A 174 32.59 65.16 -34.94
N LYS A 175 33.24 65.89 -34.03
CA LYS A 175 33.75 65.31 -32.77
C LYS A 175 32.62 64.88 -31.85
N VAL A 176 31.57 65.70 -31.73
CA VAL A 176 30.41 65.38 -30.91
C VAL A 176 29.63 64.22 -31.50
N ARG A 177 29.44 64.17 -32.83
CA ARG A 177 28.82 63.04 -33.54
C ARG A 177 29.63 61.76 -33.41
N GLU A 178 30.96 61.83 -33.54
CA GLU A 178 31.85 60.68 -33.38
C GLU A 178 31.82 60.16 -31.93
N LEU A 179 31.83 61.06 -30.94
CA LEU A 179 31.62 60.72 -29.52
C LEU A 179 30.24 60.06 -29.29
N LEU A 180 29.17 60.60 -29.87
CA LEU A 180 27.83 60.02 -29.77
C LEU A 180 27.73 58.66 -30.49
N TRP A 181 28.42 58.47 -31.62
CA TRP A 181 28.45 57.20 -32.34
C TRP A 181 29.28 56.11 -31.66
N GLN A 182 30.38 56.50 -31.02
CA GLN A 182 31.13 55.58 -30.15
C GLN A 182 30.35 55.19 -28.88
N MET A 183 29.29 55.93 -28.52
CA MET A 183 28.42 55.64 -27.38
C MET A 183 27.16 54.83 -27.75
N ILE A 184 26.96 54.47 -29.02
CA ILE A 184 25.80 53.69 -29.50
C ILE A 184 26.21 52.27 -29.97
N GLN A 185 27.51 51.99 -30.15
CA GLN A 185 28.05 50.66 -30.47
C GLN A 185 28.54 49.91 -29.23
#